data_AF-A0A930VLH8-F1
#
_entry.id   AF-A0A930VLH8-F1
#
_cell.length_a   1.000
_cell.length_b   1.000
_cell.length_c   1.000
_cell.angle_alpha   90.00
_cell.angle_beta   90.00
_cell.angle_gamma   90.00
#
_symmetry.space_group_name_H-M   'P 1'
#
loop_
_entity.id
_entity.type
_entity.pdbx_description
1 polymer ?
#
loop_
_entity_poly.entity_id
_entity_poly.type
_entity_poly.pdbx_seq_one_letter_code
_entity_poly.pdbx_strand_id
1 'polypeptide(L)'
;MTEETWHQARLIPTSGISGAEEQERRATSALLAVMGAVKEFARAALGPVGSPSGTVETYVEVPFMLGEKRVYPDGLIRVTRGGRSWTALVEVKTGRNELATEQLENYLDVAREQGFDALITISNEIPAVAGQHPTKVDKRKLRKVELHHWSWTYLLSTAVMQKEHRGVSDPEQAWILGELIRYLEHPRSGAMELDDMGGNWVSVREAVTTGTLRATDKTLPEVVSRFDALLRYAGLRLGRQLGTDVVHVLSWKELADPGIRAQALLESLVSKGELTGAIRIPNTVAPIHLTADLRAGRITAYLDIDAPKDGRATTRVNWLLRQLKAAPDSLRVEAFVANARGDGAAELLGTVRESPGLLIHDPKKEIRAFRVAMSRQMGVKRGRGRGGFIDSVLDLLDTFYGDVVQYLKAWSAAPPRMRETEVVPTQEPPSVASTAISSQDGAEQAADGPGDAPSQWDGRSSEPPPFSGDQGDPLVR
;
A
#
# COMPACT_ATOMS: atom_id res chain seq x y z
N MET A 1 -1.32 38.21 14.20
CA MET A 1 -1.63 37.88 15.61
C MET A 1 -0.40 37.22 16.21
N THR A 2 0.02 37.64 17.40
CA THR A 2 1.21 37.09 18.08
C THR A 2 0.97 35.63 18.46
N GLU A 3 1.94 34.75 18.17
CA GLU A 3 1.91 33.30 18.42
C GLU A 3 1.85 32.92 19.93
N GLU A 4 1.91 33.90 20.83
CA GLU A 4 2.03 33.75 22.29
C GLU A 4 0.87 33.01 22.98
N THR A 5 -0.17 32.58 22.26
CA THR A 5 -1.35 31.92 22.85
C THR A 5 -1.63 30.50 22.35
N TRP A 6 -0.81 29.94 21.46
CA TRP A 6 -1.05 28.57 20.96
C TRP A 6 -0.34 27.53 21.82
N HIS A 7 -1.06 26.48 22.19
CA HIS A 7 -0.50 25.37 22.94
C HIS A 7 0.12 24.34 21.99
N GLN A 8 1.42 24.07 22.15
CA GLN A 8 2.05 22.97 21.43
C GLN A 8 1.38 21.63 21.76
N ALA A 9 1.23 20.79 20.75
CA ALA A 9 0.72 19.44 20.91
C ALA A 9 1.63 18.63 21.86
N ARG A 10 1.03 17.80 22.70
CA ARG A 10 1.74 17.01 23.72
C ARG A 10 1.56 15.51 23.48
N LEU A 11 2.65 14.75 23.61
CA LEU A 11 2.60 13.28 23.60
C LEU A 11 1.70 12.73 24.72
N ILE A 12 1.75 13.38 25.89
CA ILE A 12 0.93 13.04 27.06
C ILE A 12 -0.02 14.23 27.32
N PRO A 13 -1.25 14.19 26.77
CA PRO A 13 -2.24 15.25 26.97
C PRO A 13 -2.79 15.23 28.41
N THR A 14 -3.19 16.39 28.89
CA THR A 14 -3.79 16.57 30.23
C THR A 14 -5.32 16.56 30.22
N SER A 15 -5.95 16.25 29.09
CA SER A 15 -7.39 16.06 29.01
C SER A 15 -7.83 14.85 29.83
N GLY A 16 -9.08 14.84 30.30
CA GLY A 16 -9.64 13.73 31.05
C GLY A 16 -9.61 12.40 30.27
N ILE A 17 -10.00 11.30 30.91
CA ILE A 17 -9.98 9.94 30.34
C ILE A 17 -11.37 9.41 29.93
N SER A 18 -12.43 10.20 30.10
CA SER A 18 -13.83 9.78 29.99
C SER A 18 -14.63 10.62 28.99
N GLY A 19 -15.08 9.99 27.91
CA GLY A 19 -15.97 10.61 26.92
C GLY A 19 -15.35 10.73 25.53
N ALA A 20 -16.22 10.89 24.53
CA ALA A 20 -15.81 10.96 23.12
C ALA A 20 -14.99 12.22 22.82
N GLU A 21 -15.41 13.38 23.33
CA GLU A 21 -14.69 14.65 23.12
C GLU A 21 -13.29 14.62 23.74
N GLU A 22 -13.13 14.05 24.94
CA GLU A 22 -11.81 13.90 25.56
C GLU A 22 -10.94 12.89 24.78
N GLN A 23 -11.53 11.82 24.26
CA GLN A 23 -10.84 10.87 23.38
C GLN A 23 -10.34 11.53 22.09
N GLU A 24 -11.17 12.39 21.46
CA GLU A 24 -10.78 13.21 20.31
C GLU A 24 -9.58 14.08 20.65
N ARG A 25 -9.65 14.87 21.73
CA ARG A 25 -8.53 15.73 22.17
C ARG A 25 -7.25 14.94 22.44
N ARG A 26 -7.35 13.77 23.10
CA ARG A 26 -6.18 12.91 23.37
C ARG A 26 -5.56 12.39 22.07
N ALA A 27 -6.39 11.88 21.16
CA ALA A 27 -5.93 11.34 19.89
C ALA A 27 -5.29 12.42 19.01
N THR A 28 -5.91 13.60 18.92
CA THR A 28 -5.36 14.76 18.20
C THR A 28 -4.01 15.18 18.76
N SER A 29 -3.92 15.39 20.07
CA SER A 29 -2.67 15.83 20.71
C SER A 29 -1.54 14.82 20.51
N ALA A 30 -1.80 13.53 20.73
CA ALA A 30 -0.80 12.49 20.55
C ALA A 30 -0.33 12.40 19.09
N LEU A 31 -1.27 12.38 18.13
CA LEU A 31 -0.95 12.33 16.71
C LEU A 31 -0.09 13.52 16.29
N LEU A 32 -0.52 14.74 16.64
CA LEU A 32 0.16 15.97 16.26
C LEU A 32 1.56 16.06 16.90
N ALA A 33 1.69 15.71 18.18
CA ALA A 33 2.99 15.69 18.84
C ALA A 33 3.97 14.72 18.16
N VAL A 34 3.49 13.53 17.75
CA VAL A 34 4.32 12.56 17.01
C VAL A 34 4.64 13.03 15.60
N MET A 35 3.72 13.72 14.91
CA MET A 35 4.04 14.39 13.63
C MET A 35 5.10 15.48 13.80
N GLY A 36 5.09 16.25 14.89
CA GLY A 36 6.14 17.22 15.17
C GLY A 36 7.49 16.58 15.47
N ALA A 37 7.50 15.42 16.13
CA ALA A 37 8.71 14.75 16.59
C ALA A 37 9.35 13.82 15.52
N VAL A 38 8.55 13.11 14.73
CA VAL A 38 9.01 12.03 13.83
C VAL A 38 8.98 12.49 12.37
N LYS A 39 10.14 12.90 11.85
CA LYS A 39 10.25 13.59 10.54
C LYS A 39 9.78 12.72 9.37
N GLU A 40 10.14 11.44 9.36
CA GLU A 40 9.81 10.49 8.31
C GLU A 40 8.30 10.23 8.25
N PHE A 41 7.65 10.11 9.42
CA PHE A 41 6.19 9.99 9.51
C PHE A 41 5.49 11.26 9.04
N ALA A 42 5.92 12.42 9.51
CA ALA A 42 5.35 13.70 9.11
C ALA A 42 5.46 13.92 7.61
N ARG A 43 6.64 13.66 7.02
CA ARG A 43 6.85 13.75 5.57
C ARG A 43 5.94 12.80 4.80
N ALA A 44 5.73 11.58 5.31
CA ALA A 44 4.90 10.60 4.66
C ALA A 44 3.41 10.95 4.69
N ALA A 45 2.93 11.54 5.78
CA ALA A 45 1.54 11.99 5.91
C ALA A 45 1.28 13.32 5.18
N LEU A 46 2.19 14.29 5.32
CA LEU A 46 2.03 15.66 4.83
C LEU A 46 2.45 15.86 3.37
N GLY A 47 3.39 15.07 2.86
CA GLY A 47 3.84 15.16 1.47
C GLY A 47 2.71 14.99 0.44
N PRO A 48 1.84 13.98 0.58
CA PRO A 48 0.69 13.79 -0.32
C PRO A 48 -0.32 14.94 -0.33
N VAL A 49 -0.37 15.77 0.71
CA VAL A 49 -1.27 16.95 0.79
C VAL A 49 -0.55 18.25 0.40
N GLY A 50 0.57 18.16 -0.31
CA GLY A 50 1.27 19.31 -0.90
C GLY A 50 2.22 20.04 0.05
N SER A 51 2.40 19.56 1.28
CA SER A 51 3.28 20.20 2.25
C SER A 51 4.77 20.06 1.86
N PRO A 52 5.59 21.11 2.01
CA PRO A 52 7.03 21.04 1.74
C PRO A 52 7.76 20.17 2.78
N SER A 53 8.95 19.67 2.42
CA SER A 53 9.84 19.05 3.43
C SER A 53 10.54 20.11 4.27
N GLY A 54 10.01 20.40 5.46
CA GLY A 54 10.52 21.43 6.37
C GLY A 54 10.39 21.03 7.84
N THR A 55 10.66 21.98 8.74
CA THR A 55 10.44 21.80 10.18
C THR A 55 8.95 21.83 10.46
N VAL A 56 8.45 20.81 11.15
CA VAL A 56 7.02 20.66 11.47
C VAL A 56 6.77 21.12 12.91
N GLU A 57 5.85 22.06 13.06
CA GLU A 57 5.36 22.56 14.34
C GLU A 57 3.87 22.28 14.42
N THR A 58 3.40 21.79 15.57
CA THR A 58 2.00 21.39 15.73
C THR A 58 1.41 21.92 17.03
N TYR A 59 0.17 22.39 16.94
CA TYR A 59 -0.56 23.03 18.04
C TYR A 59 -1.95 22.42 18.18
N VAL A 60 -2.52 22.51 19.37
CA VAL A 60 -3.85 22.00 19.70
C VAL A 60 -4.77 23.13 20.17
N GLU A 61 -6.08 22.96 19.95
CA GLU A 61 -7.16 23.85 20.42
C GLU A 61 -6.92 25.34 20.10
N VAL A 62 -6.67 25.63 18.82
CA VAL A 62 -6.18 26.95 18.39
C VAL A 62 -7.35 27.92 18.22
N PRO A 63 -7.46 29.02 18.99
CA PRO A 63 -8.60 29.91 18.92
C PRO A 63 -8.53 30.88 17.73
N PHE A 64 -9.65 31.04 17.01
CA PHE A 64 -9.82 32.07 15.98
C PHE A 64 -11.15 32.81 16.12
N MET A 65 -11.19 34.06 15.68
CA MET A 65 -12.41 34.84 15.54
C MET A 65 -12.91 34.76 14.09
N LEU A 66 -14.16 34.39 13.89
CA LEU A 66 -14.85 34.40 12.62
C LEU A 66 -16.08 35.32 12.76
N GLY A 67 -15.94 36.57 12.31
CA GLY A 67 -16.88 37.64 12.68
C GLY A 67 -16.93 37.82 14.20
N GLU A 68 -18.11 37.63 14.80
CA GLU A 68 -18.31 37.72 16.26
C GLU A 68 -18.16 36.36 16.98
N LYS A 69 -18.09 35.24 16.24
CA LYS A 69 -18.02 33.89 16.80
C LYS A 69 -16.56 33.48 17.00
N ARG A 70 -16.23 32.98 18.20
CA ARG A 70 -14.94 32.32 18.45
C ARG A 70 -15.06 30.84 18.11
N VAL A 71 -14.12 30.33 17.32
CA VAL A 71 -14.05 28.93 16.89
C VAL A 71 -12.70 28.32 17.28
N TYR A 72 -12.68 27.01 17.51
CA TYR A 72 -11.51 26.28 18.02
C TYR A 72 -11.29 25.01 17.19
N PRO A 73 -10.59 25.10 16.05
CA PRO A 73 -10.01 23.93 15.40
C PRO A 73 -9.23 23.06 16.39
N ASP A 74 -9.37 21.74 16.25
CA ASP A 74 -8.73 20.78 17.14
C ASP A 74 -7.20 20.87 17.10
N GLY A 75 -6.64 21.29 15.96
CA GLY A 75 -5.22 21.60 15.88
C GLY A 75 -4.79 22.42 14.67
N LEU A 76 -3.50 22.67 14.61
CA LEU A 76 -2.83 23.40 13.54
C LEU A 76 -1.47 22.76 13.27
N ILE A 77 -1.16 22.53 12.00
CA ILE A 77 0.14 22.04 11.53
C ILE A 77 0.79 23.18 10.75
N ARG A 78 2.04 23.49 11.07
CA ARG A 78 2.85 24.44 10.34
C ARG A 78 4.14 23.77 9.90
N VAL A 79 4.49 23.93 8.62
CA VAL A 79 5.72 23.40 8.05
C VAL A 79 6.53 24.53 7.46
N THR A 80 7.71 24.78 8.04
CA THR A 80 8.58 25.89 7.65
C THR A 80 9.77 25.40 6.84
N ARG A 81 9.95 25.95 5.63
CA ARG A 81 11.10 25.65 4.75
C ARG A 81 11.60 26.93 4.09
N GLY A 82 12.87 27.29 4.31
CA GLY A 82 13.51 28.42 3.62
C GLY A 82 12.80 29.75 3.83
N GLY A 83 12.28 30.00 5.03
CA GLY A 83 11.58 31.25 5.39
C GLY A 83 10.12 31.33 4.91
N ARG A 84 9.60 30.31 4.23
CA ARG A 84 8.16 30.19 3.90
C ARG A 84 7.53 29.11 4.77
N SER A 85 6.28 29.35 5.17
CA SER A 85 5.46 28.42 5.94
C SER A 85 4.30 27.91 5.10
N TRP A 86 4.06 26.60 5.16
CA TRP A 86 2.80 25.99 4.77
C TRP A 86 2.02 25.67 6.05
N THR A 87 0.76 26.07 6.14
CA THR A 87 -0.07 25.95 7.35
C THR A 87 -1.40 25.28 7.05
N ALA A 88 -1.78 24.33 7.89
CA ALA A 88 -3.07 23.65 7.82
C ALA A 88 -3.80 23.65 9.17
N LEU A 89 -5.09 23.94 9.14
CA LEU A 89 -5.99 23.65 10.26
C LEU A 89 -6.31 22.16 10.29
N VAL A 90 -6.56 21.63 11.48
CA VAL A 90 -6.90 20.22 11.70
C VAL A 90 -8.21 20.13 12.47
N GLU A 91 -9.13 19.29 11.97
CA GLU A 91 -10.35 18.89 12.66
C GLU A 91 -10.41 17.36 12.74
N VAL A 92 -10.78 16.83 13.91
CA VAL A 92 -10.68 15.42 14.22
C VAL A 92 -12.00 14.90 14.76
N LYS A 93 -12.37 13.70 14.32
CA LYS A 93 -13.48 12.93 14.86
C LYS A 93 -13.02 11.51 15.17
N THR A 94 -13.48 10.99 16.30
CA THR A 94 -13.22 9.62 16.71
C THR A 94 -14.52 8.84 16.89
N GLY A 95 -14.42 7.52 16.97
CA GLY A 95 -15.58 6.65 17.09
C GLY A 95 -16.51 6.78 15.88
N ARG A 96 -17.80 7.00 16.14
CA ARG A 96 -18.85 7.12 15.11
C ARG A 96 -19.29 8.57 14.84
N ASN A 97 -18.55 9.54 15.37
CA ASN A 97 -18.86 10.94 15.15
C ASN A 97 -18.53 11.34 13.71
N GLU A 98 -19.44 12.09 13.09
CA GLU A 98 -19.29 12.56 11.71
C GLU A 98 -18.77 14.00 11.66
N LEU A 99 -18.08 14.33 10.58
CA LEU A 99 -17.60 15.67 10.28
C LEU A 99 -18.77 16.57 9.85
N ALA A 100 -19.06 17.62 10.64
CA ALA A 100 -20.20 18.51 10.39
C ALA A 100 -19.88 19.58 9.32
N THR A 101 -20.69 19.66 8.25
CA THR A 101 -20.48 20.62 7.15
C THR A 101 -20.29 22.06 7.63
N GLU A 102 -21.14 22.55 8.54
CA GLU A 102 -21.04 23.92 9.07
C GLU A 102 -19.68 24.18 9.74
N GLN A 103 -19.19 23.21 10.52
CA GLN A 103 -17.91 23.32 11.22
C GLN A 103 -16.75 23.41 10.23
N LEU A 104 -16.75 22.55 9.20
CA LEU A 104 -15.73 22.55 8.15
C LEU A 104 -15.76 23.86 7.36
N GLU A 105 -16.95 24.34 7.01
CA GLU A 105 -17.11 25.59 6.27
C GLU A 105 -16.68 26.83 7.06
N ASN A 106 -16.86 26.82 8.38
CA ASN A 106 -16.34 27.87 9.27
C ASN A 106 -14.80 27.85 9.29
N TYR A 107 -14.17 26.69 9.39
CA TYR A 107 -12.71 26.60 9.39
C TYR A 107 -12.08 26.90 8.03
N LEU A 108 -12.75 26.58 6.93
CA LEU A 108 -12.32 27.02 5.60
C LEU A 108 -12.33 28.54 5.47
N ASP A 109 -13.31 29.23 6.05
CA ASP A 109 -13.32 30.69 6.08
C ASP A 109 -12.19 31.24 6.96
N VAL A 110 -11.95 30.66 8.14
CA VAL A 110 -10.81 31.04 9.00
C VAL A 110 -9.49 30.85 8.27
N ALA A 111 -9.25 29.69 7.66
CA ALA A 111 -8.04 29.41 6.90
C ALA A 111 -7.85 30.44 5.78
N ARG A 112 -8.93 30.81 5.07
CA ARG A 112 -8.89 31.83 4.03
C ARG A 112 -8.55 33.22 4.57
N GLU A 113 -9.11 33.62 5.71
CA GLU A 113 -8.85 34.92 6.36
C GLU A 113 -7.43 35.02 6.90
N GLN A 114 -6.89 33.93 7.44
CA GLN A 114 -5.52 33.87 7.97
C GLN A 114 -4.47 33.59 6.89
N GLY A 115 -4.88 33.26 5.66
CA GLY A 115 -3.97 32.92 4.56
C GLY A 115 -3.30 31.56 4.71
N PHE A 116 -3.95 30.61 5.38
CA PHE A 116 -3.50 29.22 5.51
C PHE A 116 -3.79 28.43 4.23
N ASP A 117 -2.97 27.41 3.98
CA ASP A 117 -2.97 26.63 2.75
C ASP A 117 -4.07 25.57 2.72
N ALA A 118 -4.38 24.96 3.86
CA ALA A 118 -5.29 23.81 3.91
C ALA A 118 -6.13 23.67 5.19
N LEU A 119 -7.20 22.90 5.07
CA LEU A 119 -7.92 22.24 6.17
C LEU A 119 -7.77 20.73 6.00
N ILE A 120 -7.25 20.06 7.01
CA ILE A 120 -7.14 18.61 7.08
C ILE A 120 -8.17 18.09 8.07
N THR A 121 -9.02 17.17 7.64
CA THR A 121 -9.94 16.47 8.53
C THR A 121 -9.46 15.04 8.79
N ILE A 122 -9.71 14.53 9.99
CA ILE A 122 -9.35 13.17 10.40
C ILE A 122 -10.57 12.47 10.98
N SER A 123 -11.00 11.34 10.42
CA SER A 123 -12.11 10.54 10.98
C SER A 123 -11.94 9.05 10.70
N ASN A 124 -12.92 8.24 11.11
CA ASN A 124 -12.97 6.81 10.75
C ASN A 124 -13.58 6.56 9.36
N GLU A 125 -14.00 7.61 8.66
CA GLU A 125 -14.52 7.48 7.30
C GLU A 125 -13.38 7.20 6.33
N ILE A 126 -13.59 6.24 5.42
CA ILE A 126 -12.63 5.92 4.37
C ILE A 126 -13.26 6.34 3.05
N PRO A 127 -12.83 7.46 2.44
CA PRO A 127 -13.36 7.88 1.15
C PRO A 127 -13.10 6.82 0.08
N ALA A 128 -14.10 6.61 -0.79
CA ALA A 128 -14.02 5.68 -1.91
C ALA A 128 -12.82 5.96 -2.84
N VAL A 129 -12.48 7.24 -3.01
CA VAL A 129 -11.36 7.72 -3.85
C VAL A 129 -10.41 8.57 -3.01
N ALA A 130 -9.10 8.40 -3.20
CA ALA A 130 -8.09 9.25 -2.57
C ALA A 130 -8.25 10.71 -3.02
N GLY A 131 -8.18 11.66 -2.08
CA GLY A 131 -8.38 13.08 -2.36
C GLY A 131 -9.85 13.54 -2.36
N GLN A 132 -10.82 12.62 -2.30
CA GLN A 132 -12.22 12.99 -2.06
C GLN A 132 -12.47 13.17 -0.56
N HIS A 133 -13.17 14.25 -0.21
CA HIS A 133 -13.60 14.50 1.16
C HIS A 133 -14.97 13.83 1.44
N PRO A 134 -15.16 13.15 2.59
CA PRO A 134 -16.42 12.44 2.90
C PRO A 134 -17.60 13.41 3.08
N THR A 135 -17.36 14.55 3.71
CA THR A 135 -18.36 15.62 3.90
C THR A 135 -18.42 16.53 2.68
N LYS A 136 -19.64 16.84 2.22
CA LYS A 136 -19.86 17.86 1.19
C LYS A 136 -19.77 19.26 1.81
N VAL A 137 -19.05 20.15 1.13
CA VAL A 137 -18.89 21.57 1.47
C VAL A 137 -19.11 22.43 0.24
N ASP A 138 -19.39 23.73 0.42
CA ASP A 138 -19.43 24.68 -0.69
C ASP A 138 -18.07 24.78 -1.41
N LYS A 139 -18.04 24.33 -2.68
CA LYS A 139 -16.85 24.37 -3.55
C LYS A 139 -16.27 25.77 -3.70
N ARG A 140 -17.05 26.84 -3.50
CA ARG A 140 -16.54 28.23 -3.55
C ARG A 140 -15.52 28.52 -2.45
N LYS A 141 -15.65 27.88 -1.29
CA LYS A 141 -14.72 28.01 -0.15
C LYS A 141 -13.37 27.34 -0.42
N LEU A 142 -13.32 26.38 -1.35
CA LEU A 142 -12.12 25.62 -1.72
C LEU A 142 -11.21 26.33 -2.73
N ARG A 143 -11.52 27.56 -3.15
CA ARG A 143 -10.76 28.28 -4.18
C ARG A 143 -9.36 28.71 -3.74
N LYS A 144 -9.17 28.96 -2.44
CA LYS A 144 -7.92 29.46 -1.87
C LYS A 144 -7.31 28.51 -0.84
N VAL A 145 -8.11 27.60 -0.31
CA VAL A 145 -7.74 26.69 0.77
C VAL A 145 -8.06 25.28 0.28
N GLU A 146 -7.08 24.38 0.37
CA GLU A 146 -7.28 22.98 0.03
C GLU A 146 -8.01 22.25 1.17
N LEU A 147 -8.88 21.29 0.83
CA LEU A 147 -9.56 20.45 1.80
C LEU A 147 -9.12 19.01 1.63
N HIS A 148 -8.46 18.47 2.65
CA HIS A 148 -7.92 17.12 2.67
C HIS A 148 -8.60 16.29 3.75
N HIS A 149 -8.63 14.97 3.55
CA HIS A 149 -9.16 14.04 4.53
C HIS A 149 -8.23 12.84 4.72
N TRP A 150 -7.94 12.52 5.97
CA TRP A 150 -7.28 11.31 6.38
C TRP A 150 -8.21 10.43 7.19
N SER A 151 -8.25 9.14 6.86
CA SER A 151 -8.82 8.18 7.78
C SER A 151 -7.80 7.83 8.87
N TRP A 152 -8.27 7.53 10.08
CA TRP A 152 -7.39 6.99 11.13
C TRP A 152 -6.65 5.72 10.67
N THR A 153 -7.31 4.88 9.88
CA THR A 153 -6.67 3.71 9.27
C THR A 153 -5.53 4.10 8.33
N TYR A 154 -5.68 5.17 7.54
CA TYR A 154 -4.61 5.65 6.66
C TYR A 154 -3.39 6.13 7.46
N LEU A 155 -3.61 6.89 8.54
CA LEU A 155 -2.54 7.36 9.41
C LEU A 155 -1.82 6.21 10.11
N LEU A 156 -2.57 5.26 10.67
CA LEU A 156 -2.01 4.05 11.27
C LEU A 156 -1.18 3.26 10.25
N SER A 157 -1.70 3.10 9.03
CA SER A 157 -0.98 2.39 7.96
C SER A 157 0.29 3.11 7.54
N THR A 158 0.25 4.43 7.47
CA THR A 158 1.43 5.25 7.19
C THR A 158 2.47 5.10 8.31
N ALA A 159 2.05 5.14 9.58
CA ALA A 159 2.94 4.97 10.73
C ALA A 159 3.62 3.59 10.73
N VAL A 160 2.85 2.50 10.58
CA VAL A 160 3.37 1.12 10.52
C VAL A 160 4.35 0.96 9.35
N MET A 161 4.01 1.49 8.17
CA MET A 161 4.89 1.44 7.00
C MET A 161 6.22 2.14 7.23
N GLN A 162 6.22 3.29 7.91
CA GLN A 162 7.46 4.01 8.24
C GLN A 162 8.28 3.28 9.29
N LYS A 163 7.64 2.78 10.35
CA LYS A 163 8.34 2.10 11.45
C LYS A 163 8.93 0.75 11.03
N GLU A 164 8.15 -0.10 10.36
CA GLU A 164 8.51 -1.51 10.15
C GLU A 164 9.23 -1.77 8.82
N HIS A 165 8.96 -0.97 7.78
CA HIS A 165 9.39 -1.31 6.41
C HIS A 165 10.32 -0.29 5.77
N ARG A 166 10.05 1.01 5.93
CA ARG A 166 10.87 2.08 5.35
C ARG A 166 12.00 2.53 6.27
N GLY A 167 11.81 2.38 7.58
CA GLY A 167 12.74 2.76 8.62
C GLY A 167 12.60 4.22 9.06
N VAL A 168 12.88 4.44 10.34
CA VAL A 168 13.08 5.78 10.94
C VAL A 168 14.54 5.83 11.38
N SER A 169 15.25 6.88 10.96
CA SER A 169 16.71 6.97 11.14
C SER A 169 17.13 7.08 12.61
N ASP A 170 16.31 7.76 13.40
CA ASP A 170 16.53 7.99 14.83
C ASP A 170 15.79 6.92 15.67
N PRO A 171 16.50 6.15 16.52
CA PRO A 171 15.89 5.09 17.33
C PRO A 171 14.83 5.59 18.32
N GLU A 172 14.99 6.80 18.86
CA GLU A 172 14.04 7.39 19.80
C GLU A 172 12.77 7.82 19.07
N GLN A 173 12.89 8.43 17.88
CA GLN A 173 11.74 8.73 17.02
C GLN A 173 11.03 7.45 16.56
N ALA A 174 11.77 6.38 16.26
CA ALA A 174 11.20 5.08 15.92
C ALA A 174 10.39 4.49 17.08
N TRP A 175 10.90 4.62 18.30
CA TRP A 175 10.20 4.21 19.52
C TRP A 175 8.93 5.04 19.76
N ILE A 176 9.01 6.38 19.64
CA ILE A 176 7.85 7.29 19.75
C ILE A 176 6.77 6.93 18.73
N LEU A 177 7.14 6.66 17.48
CA LEU A 177 6.21 6.23 16.44
C LEU A 177 5.57 4.89 16.78
N GLY A 178 6.33 3.97 17.40
CA GLY A 178 5.83 2.71 17.93
C GLY A 178 4.75 2.89 18.99
N GLU A 179 4.92 3.84 19.90
CA GLU A 179 3.92 4.13 20.92
C GLU A 179 2.64 4.74 20.32
N LEU A 180 2.74 5.57 19.27
CA LEU A 180 1.56 6.03 18.53
C LEU A 180 0.80 4.87 17.89
N ILE A 181 1.51 3.94 17.27
CA ILE A 181 0.91 2.75 16.65
C ILE A 181 0.15 1.95 17.72
N ARG A 182 0.80 1.64 18.85
CA ARG A 182 0.16 0.94 19.98
C ARG A 182 -1.06 1.68 20.51
N TYR A 183 -0.98 3.00 20.61
CA TYR A 183 -2.11 3.84 21.01
C TYR A 183 -3.26 3.69 20.02
N LEU A 184 -3.03 3.89 18.72
CA LEU A 184 -4.07 3.85 17.69
C LEU A 184 -4.72 2.46 17.55
N GLU A 185 -3.95 1.38 17.69
CA GLU A 185 -4.46 0.00 17.65
C GLU A 185 -5.32 -0.37 18.86
N HIS A 186 -5.19 0.34 19.98
CA HIS A 186 -5.96 0.06 21.17
C HIS A 186 -7.45 0.39 20.94
N PRO A 187 -8.42 -0.49 21.25
CA PRO A 187 -9.85 -0.25 20.98
C PRO A 187 -10.44 1.02 21.60
N ARG A 188 -9.81 1.54 22.67
CA ARG A 188 -10.19 2.81 23.33
C ARG A 188 -9.49 4.04 22.74
N SER A 189 -8.78 3.93 21.64
CA SER A 189 -8.20 5.09 20.93
C SER A 189 -9.26 5.90 20.20
N GLY A 190 -10.35 5.24 19.82
CA GLY A 190 -11.39 5.81 18.97
C GLY A 190 -11.03 5.80 17.47
N ALA A 191 -9.80 5.42 17.11
CA ALA A 191 -9.41 5.04 15.76
C ALA A 191 -9.95 3.64 15.48
N MET A 192 -11.06 3.57 14.76
CA MET A 192 -11.73 2.33 14.42
C MET A 192 -11.28 1.85 13.04
N GLU A 193 -11.13 0.54 12.90
CA GLU A 193 -11.08 -0.08 11.59
C GLU A 193 -12.46 -0.03 10.92
N LEU A 194 -12.51 -0.24 9.60
CA LEU A 194 -13.78 -0.46 8.92
C LEU A 194 -14.47 -1.70 9.51
N ASP A 195 -15.57 -1.51 10.23
CA ASP A 195 -16.23 -2.57 11.01
C ASP A 195 -17.68 -2.85 10.61
N ASP A 196 -18.29 -2.01 9.76
CA ASP A 196 -19.69 -2.10 9.33
C ASP A 196 -19.89 -1.65 7.87
N MET A 197 -20.72 -2.38 7.12
CA MET A 197 -21.08 -2.09 5.72
C MET A 197 -22.19 -1.04 5.54
N GLY A 198 -22.67 -0.44 6.63
CA GLY A 198 -23.77 0.51 6.63
C GLY A 198 -25.11 -0.10 7.01
N GLY A 199 -26.04 0.76 7.40
CA GLY A 199 -27.39 0.36 7.85
C GLY A 199 -28.19 -0.37 6.77
N ASN A 200 -27.93 -0.02 5.52
CA ASN A 200 -28.65 -0.50 4.34
C ASN A 200 -28.06 -1.77 3.71
N TRP A 201 -26.94 -2.30 4.20
CA TRP A 201 -26.29 -3.47 3.60
C TRP A 201 -27.21 -4.69 3.51
N VAL A 202 -27.86 -5.03 4.63
CA VAL A 202 -28.65 -6.27 4.73
C VAL A 202 -29.88 -6.20 3.82
N SER A 203 -30.59 -5.06 3.83
CA SER A 203 -31.79 -4.85 3.01
C SER A 203 -31.49 -4.83 1.53
N VAL A 204 -30.44 -4.12 1.09
CA VAL A 204 -30.02 -4.09 -0.33
C VAL A 204 -29.63 -5.48 -0.81
N ARG A 205 -28.85 -6.21 -0.01
CA ARG A 205 -28.45 -7.59 -0.34
C ARG A 205 -29.67 -8.51 -0.49
N GLU A 206 -30.61 -8.47 0.45
CA GLU A 206 -31.85 -9.25 0.38
C GLU A 206 -32.71 -8.87 -0.84
N ALA A 207 -32.75 -7.57 -1.18
CA ALA A 207 -33.44 -7.10 -2.38
C ALA A 207 -32.80 -7.61 -3.67
N VAL A 208 -31.46 -7.74 -3.72
CA VAL A 208 -30.74 -8.35 -4.84
C VAL A 208 -31.06 -9.83 -4.94
N THR A 209 -30.96 -10.57 -3.82
CA THR A 209 -31.22 -12.02 -3.79
C THR A 209 -32.66 -12.35 -4.19
N THR A 210 -33.63 -11.52 -3.80
CA THR A 210 -35.05 -11.70 -4.13
C THR A 210 -35.47 -11.12 -5.49
N GLY A 211 -34.57 -10.42 -6.20
CA GLY A 211 -34.88 -9.77 -7.49
C GLY A 211 -35.79 -8.52 -7.38
N THR A 212 -35.91 -7.95 -6.18
CA THR A 212 -36.78 -6.79 -5.90
C THR A 212 -36.04 -5.45 -5.97
N LEU A 213 -34.70 -5.47 -6.06
CA LEU A 213 -33.90 -4.24 -6.17
C LEU A 213 -34.29 -3.43 -7.42
N ARG A 214 -34.31 -2.09 -7.28
CA ARG A 214 -34.57 -1.13 -8.37
C ARG A 214 -33.47 -0.09 -8.42
N ALA A 215 -33.17 0.44 -9.61
CA ALA A 215 -32.17 1.48 -9.80
C ALA A 215 -32.49 2.81 -9.07
N THR A 216 -33.76 3.04 -8.75
CA THR A 216 -34.24 4.24 -8.05
C THR A 216 -34.15 4.14 -6.53
N ASP A 217 -33.65 3.02 -6.00
CA ASP A 217 -33.52 2.82 -4.56
C ASP A 217 -32.45 3.77 -3.98
N LYS A 218 -32.87 4.61 -3.03
CA LYS A 218 -32.04 5.65 -2.40
C LYS A 218 -30.98 5.07 -1.46
N THR A 219 -31.08 3.79 -1.11
CA THR A 219 -30.14 3.11 -0.20
C THR A 219 -28.86 2.64 -0.90
N LEU A 220 -28.89 2.50 -2.23
CA LEU A 220 -27.79 1.95 -3.01
C LEU A 220 -26.47 2.75 -2.95
N PRO A 221 -26.47 4.10 -2.99
CA PRO A 221 -25.22 4.86 -2.97
C PRO A 221 -24.37 4.63 -1.72
N GLU A 222 -24.99 4.40 -0.55
CA GLU A 222 -24.27 4.09 0.68
C GLU A 222 -23.53 2.76 0.57
N VAL A 223 -24.21 1.70 0.11
CA VAL A 223 -23.63 0.34 -0.02
C VAL A 223 -22.46 0.34 -1.01
N VAL A 224 -22.61 1.03 -2.14
CA VAL A 224 -21.55 1.19 -3.14
C VAL A 224 -20.34 1.94 -2.57
N SER A 225 -20.58 3.05 -1.87
CA SER A 225 -19.51 3.81 -1.20
C SER A 225 -18.78 2.97 -0.15
N ARG A 226 -19.52 2.20 0.67
CA ARG A 226 -18.97 1.31 1.70
C ARG A 226 -18.15 0.16 1.10
N PHE A 227 -18.54 -0.33 -0.07
CA PHE A 227 -17.75 -1.34 -0.79
C PHE A 227 -16.42 -0.78 -1.31
N ASP A 228 -16.39 0.42 -1.89
CA ASP A 228 -15.11 1.04 -2.28
C ASP A 228 -14.24 1.38 -1.06
N ALA A 229 -14.85 1.81 0.04
CA ALA A 229 -14.17 1.99 1.33
C ALA A 229 -13.53 0.67 1.82
N LEU A 230 -14.22 -0.46 1.66
CA LEU A 230 -13.69 -1.80 1.96
C LEU A 230 -12.49 -2.17 1.08
N LEU A 231 -12.52 -1.88 -0.23
CA LEU A 231 -11.39 -2.16 -1.12
C LEU A 231 -10.16 -1.32 -0.77
N ARG A 232 -10.36 -0.04 -0.42
CA ARG A 232 -9.27 0.83 0.05
C ARG A 232 -8.73 0.36 1.40
N TYR A 233 -9.61 -0.01 2.33
CA TYR A 233 -9.23 -0.59 3.61
C TYR A 233 -8.41 -1.88 3.44
N ALA A 234 -8.85 -2.77 2.56
CA ALA A 234 -8.16 -4.01 2.23
C ALA A 234 -6.76 -3.75 1.64
N GLY A 235 -6.63 -2.74 0.76
CA GLY A 235 -5.34 -2.31 0.23
C GLY A 235 -4.40 -1.80 1.31
N LEU A 236 -4.87 -0.92 2.21
CA LEU A 236 -4.07 -0.41 3.33
C LEU A 236 -3.61 -1.53 4.28
N ARG A 237 -4.51 -2.46 4.62
CA ARG A 237 -4.21 -3.60 5.49
C ARG A 237 -3.18 -4.53 4.86
N LEU A 238 -3.37 -4.92 3.61
CA LEU A 238 -2.43 -5.80 2.89
C LEU A 238 -1.08 -5.09 2.68
N GLY A 239 -1.09 -3.79 2.34
CA GLY A 239 0.13 -3.00 2.20
C GLY A 239 0.99 -2.98 3.46
N ARG A 240 0.36 -2.80 4.64
CA ARG A 240 1.03 -2.90 5.94
C ARG A 240 1.70 -4.26 6.17
N GLN A 241 1.04 -5.35 5.78
CA GLN A 241 1.56 -6.71 5.94
C GLN A 241 2.74 -6.98 4.99
N LEU A 242 2.65 -6.47 3.76
CA LEU A 242 3.64 -6.72 2.71
C LEU A 242 4.81 -5.72 2.70
N GLY A 243 4.68 -4.59 3.39
CA GLY A 243 5.69 -3.53 3.35
C GLY A 243 5.75 -2.77 2.03
N THR A 244 4.65 -2.75 1.27
CA THR A 244 4.58 -2.07 -0.02
C THR A 244 3.27 -1.30 -0.20
N ASP A 245 3.27 -0.31 -1.09
CA ASP A 245 2.09 0.51 -1.35
C ASP A 245 1.07 -0.25 -2.21
N VAL A 246 0.06 -0.83 -1.57
CA VAL A 246 -1.04 -1.54 -2.21
C VAL A 246 -2.23 -0.59 -2.39
N VAL A 247 -2.75 -0.50 -3.61
CA VAL A 247 -3.75 0.51 -3.97
C VAL A 247 -4.98 -0.09 -4.64
N HIS A 248 -6.15 0.50 -4.36
CA HIS A 248 -7.37 0.23 -5.12
C HIS A 248 -7.19 0.78 -6.54
N VAL A 249 -7.43 -0.06 -7.54
CA VAL A 249 -7.33 0.28 -8.96
C VAL A 249 -8.58 1.03 -9.38
N LEU A 250 -8.37 2.27 -9.81
CA LEU A 250 -9.37 3.11 -10.46
C LEU A 250 -8.82 3.54 -11.81
N SER A 251 -9.68 3.62 -12.81
CA SER A 251 -9.31 4.22 -14.09
C SER A 251 -9.03 5.71 -13.93
N TRP A 252 -8.28 6.28 -14.88
CA TRP A 252 -8.01 7.72 -14.88
C TRP A 252 -9.30 8.57 -14.89
N LYS A 253 -10.35 8.11 -15.57
CA LYS A 253 -11.66 8.78 -15.59
C LYS A 253 -12.33 8.74 -14.23
N GLU A 254 -12.28 7.61 -13.53
CA GLU A 254 -12.85 7.45 -12.19
C GLU A 254 -12.10 8.24 -11.12
N LEU A 255 -10.77 8.41 -11.28
CA LEU A 255 -9.98 9.30 -10.43
C LEU A 255 -10.34 10.78 -10.63
N ALA A 256 -10.57 11.18 -11.89
CA ALA A 256 -10.96 12.55 -12.22
C ALA A 256 -12.41 12.86 -11.80
N ASP A 257 -13.32 11.88 -11.91
CA ASP A 257 -14.71 11.99 -11.48
C ASP A 257 -15.15 10.71 -10.72
N PRO A 258 -15.12 10.75 -9.38
CA PRO A 258 -15.58 9.65 -8.53
C PRO A 258 -17.04 9.24 -8.76
N GLY A 259 -17.87 10.15 -9.30
CA GLY A 259 -19.27 9.85 -9.63
C GLY A 259 -19.39 8.76 -10.70
N ILE A 260 -18.42 8.67 -11.61
CA ILE A 260 -18.37 7.63 -12.65
C ILE A 260 -18.23 6.25 -12.02
N ARG A 261 -17.33 6.11 -11.03
CA ARG A 261 -17.10 4.85 -10.30
C ARG A 261 -18.36 4.40 -9.57
N ALA A 262 -18.98 5.32 -8.83
CA ALA A 262 -20.21 5.04 -8.11
C ALA A 262 -21.33 4.60 -9.07
N GLN A 263 -21.50 5.30 -10.20
CA GLN A 263 -22.50 4.95 -11.20
C GLN A 263 -22.26 3.57 -11.82
N ALA A 264 -21.01 3.23 -12.15
CA ALA A 264 -20.66 1.93 -12.71
C ALA A 264 -20.93 0.78 -11.74
N LEU A 265 -20.63 0.97 -10.45
CA LEU A 265 -20.97 -0.01 -9.40
C LEU A 265 -22.47 -0.14 -9.20
N LEU A 266 -23.22 0.96 -9.19
CA LEU A 266 -24.69 0.96 -9.10
C LEU A 266 -25.30 0.17 -10.27
N GLU A 267 -24.85 0.45 -11.49
CA GLU A 267 -25.33 -0.25 -12.69
C GLU A 267 -25.02 -1.75 -12.63
N SER A 268 -23.80 -2.12 -12.24
CA SER A 268 -23.39 -3.52 -12.05
C SER A 268 -24.24 -4.23 -10.98
N LEU A 269 -24.48 -3.56 -9.84
CA LEU A 269 -25.27 -4.12 -8.75
C LEU A 269 -26.73 -4.33 -9.14
N VAL A 270 -27.34 -3.40 -9.89
CA VAL A 270 -28.73 -3.53 -10.33
C VAL A 270 -28.87 -4.57 -11.44
N SER A 271 -28.00 -4.53 -12.46
CA SER A 271 -28.10 -5.41 -13.63
C SER A 271 -27.66 -6.85 -13.33
N LYS A 272 -26.48 -7.00 -12.72
CA LYS A 272 -25.83 -8.30 -12.47
C LYS A 272 -25.99 -8.79 -11.04
N GLY A 273 -26.23 -7.90 -10.07
CA GLY A 273 -26.18 -8.26 -8.66
C GLY A 273 -24.75 -8.31 -8.11
N GLU A 274 -23.80 -7.65 -8.78
CA GLU A 274 -22.38 -7.75 -8.49
C GLU A 274 -21.76 -6.42 -8.08
N LEU A 275 -20.96 -6.45 -7.01
CA LEU A 275 -20.02 -5.40 -6.65
C LEU A 275 -18.60 -5.85 -7.03
N THR A 276 -17.87 -5.04 -7.79
CA THR A 276 -16.56 -5.42 -8.34
C THR A 276 -15.51 -4.35 -8.12
N GLY A 277 -14.27 -4.75 -7.90
CA GLY A 277 -13.13 -3.84 -7.88
C GLY A 277 -11.82 -4.58 -8.03
N ALA A 278 -10.70 -3.88 -8.01
CA ALA A 278 -9.39 -4.51 -8.17
C ALA A 278 -8.32 -3.84 -7.31
N ILE A 279 -7.37 -4.63 -6.81
CA ILE A 279 -6.27 -4.15 -5.96
C ILE A 279 -4.96 -4.40 -6.69
N ARG A 280 -4.15 -3.35 -6.83
CA ARG A 280 -2.81 -3.42 -7.40
C ARG A 280 -1.79 -3.52 -6.28
N ILE A 281 -1.01 -4.59 -6.34
CA ILE A 281 0.15 -4.81 -5.49
C ILE A 281 1.39 -4.60 -6.38
N PRO A 282 2.39 -3.81 -5.94
CA PRO A 282 3.62 -3.64 -6.69
C PRO A 282 4.34 -4.98 -6.93
N ASN A 283 5.03 -5.09 -8.06
CA ASN A 283 5.81 -6.27 -8.44
C ASN A 283 5.03 -7.59 -8.63
N THR A 284 3.69 -7.58 -8.54
CA THR A 284 2.86 -8.73 -8.95
C THR A 284 2.59 -8.71 -10.46
N VAL A 285 2.26 -9.89 -10.99
CA VAL A 285 2.00 -10.11 -12.43
C VAL A 285 0.79 -9.34 -12.96
N ALA A 286 -0.22 -9.12 -12.12
CA ALA A 286 -1.46 -8.42 -12.44
C ALA A 286 -2.16 -7.92 -11.16
N PRO A 287 -3.14 -7.01 -11.28
CA PRO A 287 -4.05 -6.68 -10.19
C PRO A 287 -4.90 -7.90 -9.76
N ILE A 288 -5.26 -7.95 -8.48
CA ILE A 288 -6.25 -8.90 -7.96
C ILE A 288 -7.63 -8.27 -8.12
N HIS A 289 -8.49 -8.88 -8.92
CA HIS A 289 -9.88 -8.50 -9.04
C HIS A 289 -10.71 -9.19 -7.95
N LEU A 290 -11.60 -8.43 -7.32
CA LEU A 290 -12.55 -8.88 -6.31
C LEU A 290 -13.97 -8.68 -6.83
N THR A 291 -14.77 -9.73 -6.79
CA THR A 291 -16.20 -9.71 -7.13
C THR A 291 -17.00 -10.26 -5.97
N ALA A 292 -17.95 -9.47 -5.47
CA ALA A 292 -19.01 -9.94 -4.59
C ALA A 292 -20.30 -10.09 -5.42
N ASP A 293 -20.69 -11.33 -5.67
CA ASP A 293 -21.96 -11.68 -6.33
C ASP A 293 -23.01 -11.92 -5.24
N LEU A 294 -23.91 -10.95 -5.10
CA LEU A 294 -24.95 -10.95 -4.07
C LEU A 294 -26.12 -11.87 -4.44
N ARG A 295 -26.29 -12.22 -5.72
CA ARG A 295 -27.29 -13.20 -6.16
C ARG A 295 -26.82 -14.61 -5.84
N ALA A 296 -25.56 -14.93 -6.16
CA ALA A 296 -24.97 -16.23 -5.85
C ALA A 296 -24.57 -16.37 -4.37
N GLY A 297 -24.47 -15.26 -3.62
CA GLY A 297 -23.96 -15.26 -2.25
C GLY A 297 -22.49 -15.68 -2.18
N ARG A 298 -21.69 -15.29 -3.18
CA ARG A 298 -20.29 -15.70 -3.31
C ARG A 298 -19.39 -14.51 -3.51
N ILE A 299 -18.19 -14.61 -2.95
CA ILE A 299 -17.08 -13.70 -3.22
C ILE A 299 -16.01 -14.43 -4.00
N THR A 300 -15.42 -13.76 -4.97
CA THR A 300 -14.38 -14.31 -5.84
C THR A 300 -13.22 -13.34 -5.95
N ALA A 301 -12.01 -13.84 -5.70
CA ALA A 301 -10.77 -13.17 -6.02
C ALA A 301 -10.18 -13.84 -7.27
N TYR A 302 -9.77 -13.06 -8.26
CA TYR A 302 -9.12 -13.60 -9.44
C TYR A 302 -8.05 -12.67 -9.97
N LEU A 303 -7.17 -13.20 -10.81
CA LEU A 303 -6.28 -12.41 -11.64
C LEU A 303 -6.14 -13.06 -13.01
N ASP A 304 -5.79 -12.26 -13.99
CA ASP A 304 -5.49 -12.71 -15.35
C ASP A 304 -3.97 -12.63 -15.57
N ILE A 305 -3.37 -13.73 -16.04
CA ILE A 305 -1.94 -13.84 -16.32
C ILE A 305 -1.72 -14.20 -17.78
N ASP A 306 -0.86 -13.45 -18.47
CA ASP A 306 -0.49 -13.75 -19.84
C ASP A 306 0.23 -15.11 -19.94
N ALA A 307 -0.16 -15.91 -20.93
CA ALA A 307 0.48 -17.17 -21.20
C ALA A 307 1.86 -16.94 -21.88
N PRO A 308 2.81 -17.88 -21.72
CA PRO A 308 4.07 -17.85 -22.46
C PRO A 308 3.86 -17.67 -23.96
N LYS A 309 4.62 -16.77 -24.60
CA LYS A 309 4.48 -16.52 -26.07
C LYS A 309 4.98 -17.68 -26.91
N ASP A 310 5.85 -18.52 -26.35
CA ASP A 310 6.44 -19.68 -27.02
C ASP A 310 5.91 -21.00 -26.45
N GLY A 311 5.83 -22.01 -27.31
CA GLY A 311 5.47 -23.37 -26.95
C GLY A 311 4.01 -23.74 -27.25
N ARG A 312 3.75 -25.05 -27.21
CA ARG A 312 2.43 -25.66 -27.48
C ARG A 312 1.45 -25.33 -26.34
N ALA A 313 0.14 -25.45 -26.59
CA ALA A 313 -0.90 -25.20 -25.58
C ALA A 313 -0.67 -25.98 -24.27
N THR A 314 -0.29 -27.26 -24.36
CA THR A 314 0.06 -28.09 -23.18
C THR A 314 1.27 -27.55 -22.42
N THR A 315 2.26 -26.99 -23.10
CA THR A 315 3.43 -26.36 -22.47
C THR A 315 3.03 -25.11 -21.66
N ARG A 316 2.08 -24.33 -22.18
CA ARG A 316 1.55 -23.13 -21.50
C ARG A 316 0.75 -23.51 -20.26
N VAL A 317 -0.11 -24.54 -20.34
CA VAL A 317 -0.84 -25.06 -19.17
C VAL A 317 0.14 -25.59 -18.11
N ASN A 318 1.11 -26.43 -18.50
CA ASN A 318 2.11 -26.96 -17.59
C ASN A 318 3.03 -25.87 -17.00
N TRP A 319 3.21 -24.74 -17.68
CA TRP A 319 3.91 -23.58 -17.12
C TRP A 319 3.13 -22.94 -15.96
N LEU A 320 1.81 -22.82 -16.09
CA LEU A 320 0.96 -22.32 -15.01
C LEU A 320 0.93 -23.31 -13.83
N LEU A 321 0.72 -24.60 -14.11
CA LEU A 321 0.65 -25.64 -13.06
C LEU A 321 1.91 -25.72 -12.21
N ARG A 322 3.09 -25.49 -12.79
CA ARG A 322 4.36 -25.46 -12.06
C ARG A 322 4.45 -24.34 -11.02
N GLN A 323 3.69 -23.26 -11.20
CA GLN A 323 3.65 -22.12 -10.27
C GLN A 323 2.56 -22.30 -9.21
N LEU A 324 1.51 -23.07 -9.53
CA LEU A 324 0.37 -23.32 -8.66
C LEU A 324 0.51 -24.62 -7.85
N LYS A 325 1.72 -25.09 -7.50
CA LYS A 325 1.91 -26.38 -6.83
C LYS A 325 1.32 -26.44 -5.42
N ALA A 326 1.43 -25.34 -4.67
CA ALA A 326 0.94 -25.24 -3.29
C ALA A 326 -0.49 -24.71 -3.19
N ALA A 327 -1.09 -24.28 -4.32
CA ALA A 327 -2.43 -23.73 -4.35
C ALA A 327 -3.50 -24.83 -4.11
N PRO A 328 -4.68 -24.49 -3.55
CA PRO A 328 -5.73 -25.46 -3.28
C PRO A 328 -6.36 -26.02 -4.56
N ASP A 329 -6.77 -27.30 -4.54
CA ASP A 329 -7.39 -27.96 -5.70
C ASP A 329 -8.74 -27.35 -6.11
N SER A 330 -9.40 -26.65 -5.18
CA SER A 330 -10.67 -25.94 -5.40
C SER A 330 -10.52 -24.63 -6.20
N LEU A 331 -9.30 -24.23 -6.51
CA LEU A 331 -9.03 -23.07 -7.36
C LEU A 331 -9.53 -23.33 -8.78
N ARG A 332 -10.22 -22.37 -9.38
CA ARG A 332 -10.66 -22.46 -10.77
C ARG A 332 -9.60 -21.87 -11.69
N VAL A 333 -9.26 -22.60 -12.75
CA VAL A 333 -8.37 -22.14 -13.82
C VAL A 333 -9.18 -22.07 -15.11
N GLU A 334 -9.12 -20.94 -15.79
CA GLU A 334 -9.75 -20.72 -17.08
C GLU A 334 -8.70 -20.29 -18.11
N ALA A 335 -8.75 -20.84 -19.32
CA ALA A 335 -7.84 -20.54 -20.41
C ALA A 335 -8.55 -19.74 -21.52
N PHE A 336 -8.01 -18.56 -21.83
CA PHE A 336 -8.50 -17.70 -22.91
C PHE A 336 -7.65 -17.86 -24.16
N VAL A 337 -8.29 -18.15 -25.29
CA VAL A 337 -7.62 -18.27 -26.59
C VAL A 337 -7.69 -16.97 -27.39
N ALA A 338 -6.66 -16.71 -28.19
CA ALA A 338 -6.60 -15.52 -29.03
C ALA A 338 -7.76 -15.48 -30.04
N ASN A 339 -8.36 -14.29 -30.20
CA ASN A 339 -9.43 -14.01 -31.18
C ASN A 339 -10.71 -14.85 -31.03
N ALA A 340 -10.91 -15.57 -29.91
CA ALA A 340 -12.20 -16.20 -29.63
C ALA A 340 -13.16 -15.21 -28.97
N ARG A 341 -14.44 -15.38 -29.30
CA ARG A 341 -15.57 -14.78 -28.58
C ARG A 341 -16.28 -15.92 -27.84
N GLY A 342 -16.35 -15.85 -26.52
CA GLY A 342 -17.01 -16.85 -25.67
C GLY A 342 -16.16 -17.26 -24.46
N ASP A 343 -16.75 -18.12 -23.63
CA ASP A 343 -16.14 -18.62 -22.39
C ASP A 343 -14.91 -19.48 -22.69
N GLY A 344 -13.87 -19.30 -21.88
CA GLY A 344 -12.65 -20.10 -21.96
C GLY A 344 -12.87 -21.53 -21.50
N ALA A 345 -11.91 -22.40 -21.79
CA ALA A 345 -11.88 -23.73 -21.16
C ALA A 345 -11.62 -23.54 -19.66
N ALA A 346 -12.54 -23.97 -18.79
CA ALA A 346 -12.46 -23.72 -17.35
C ALA A 346 -12.65 -24.99 -16.55
N GLU A 347 -11.75 -25.25 -15.59
CA GLU A 347 -11.78 -26.43 -14.73
C GLU A 347 -11.19 -26.14 -13.34
N LEU A 348 -11.43 -27.05 -12.39
CA LEU A 348 -10.76 -27.02 -11.08
C LEU A 348 -9.29 -27.43 -11.17
N LEU A 349 -8.43 -26.78 -10.40
CA LEU A 349 -6.99 -26.99 -10.42
C LEU A 349 -6.62 -28.45 -10.13
N GLY A 350 -7.33 -29.12 -9.21
CA GLY A 350 -7.13 -30.55 -8.95
C GLY A 350 -7.30 -31.40 -10.21
N THR A 351 -8.40 -31.20 -10.94
CA THR A 351 -8.68 -31.91 -12.20
C THR A 351 -7.66 -31.57 -13.28
N VAL A 352 -7.25 -30.31 -13.39
CA VAL A 352 -6.26 -29.87 -14.39
C VAL A 352 -4.86 -30.44 -14.08
N ARG A 353 -4.50 -30.64 -12.81
CA ARG A 353 -3.23 -31.29 -12.42
C ARG A 353 -3.18 -32.74 -12.92
N GLU A 354 -4.29 -33.46 -12.82
CA GLU A 354 -4.41 -34.83 -13.32
C GLU A 354 -4.48 -34.88 -14.85
N SER A 355 -5.23 -33.95 -15.46
CA SER A 355 -5.49 -33.92 -16.90
C SER A 355 -5.36 -32.50 -17.49
N PRO A 356 -4.12 -32.04 -17.79
CA PRO A 356 -3.88 -30.69 -18.30
C PRO A 356 -4.56 -30.38 -19.66
N GLY A 357 -4.90 -31.42 -20.43
CA GLY A 357 -5.55 -31.30 -21.72
C GLY A 357 -6.96 -30.71 -21.67
N LEU A 358 -7.63 -30.73 -20.51
CA LEU A 358 -8.99 -30.20 -20.34
C LEU A 358 -9.08 -28.69 -20.61
N LEU A 359 -7.99 -27.95 -20.38
CA LEU A 359 -7.92 -26.52 -20.69
C LEU A 359 -7.66 -26.22 -22.17
N ILE A 360 -7.64 -27.23 -23.04
CA ILE A 360 -7.30 -27.10 -24.45
C ILE A 360 -8.48 -27.60 -25.29
N HIS A 361 -9.45 -26.73 -25.54
CA HIS A 361 -10.60 -27.06 -26.41
C HIS A 361 -10.18 -27.23 -27.88
N ASP A 362 -9.30 -26.36 -28.39
CA ASP A 362 -8.79 -26.41 -29.76
C ASP A 362 -7.26 -26.26 -29.77
N PRO A 363 -6.50 -27.34 -30.03
CA PRO A 363 -5.04 -27.29 -30.07
C PRO A 363 -4.44 -26.37 -31.13
N LYS A 364 -5.22 -25.97 -32.15
CA LYS A 364 -4.78 -25.04 -33.20
C LYS A 364 -4.87 -23.59 -32.77
N LYS A 365 -5.65 -23.29 -31.73
CA LYS A 365 -5.79 -21.93 -31.20
C LYS A 365 -4.78 -21.69 -30.10
N GLU A 366 -4.18 -20.52 -30.14
CA GLU A 366 -3.19 -20.12 -29.17
C GLU A 366 -3.84 -19.63 -27.88
N ILE A 367 -3.47 -20.23 -26.73
CA ILE A 367 -3.85 -19.72 -25.41
C ILE A 367 -3.07 -18.43 -25.16
N ARG A 368 -3.80 -17.32 -24.99
CA ARG A 368 -3.25 -15.99 -24.76
C ARG A 368 -3.05 -15.70 -23.28
N ALA A 369 -4.00 -16.10 -22.44
CA ALA A 369 -3.99 -15.80 -21.02
C ALA A 369 -4.71 -16.87 -20.22
N PHE A 370 -4.44 -16.90 -18.92
CA PHE A 370 -5.16 -17.71 -17.95
C PHE A 370 -5.80 -16.81 -16.91
N ARG A 371 -7.01 -17.16 -16.47
CA ARG A 371 -7.61 -16.64 -15.24
C ARG A 371 -7.47 -17.67 -14.15
N VAL A 372 -6.98 -17.21 -13.01
CA VAL A 372 -6.90 -18.01 -11.80
C VAL A 372 -7.84 -17.39 -10.77
N ALA A 373 -8.84 -18.15 -10.34
CA ALA A 373 -9.93 -17.63 -9.50
C ALA A 373 -10.16 -18.51 -8.25
N MET A 374 -10.24 -17.87 -7.09
CA MET A 374 -10.65 -18.47 -5.82
C MET A 374 -12.00 -17.89 -5.42
N SER A 375 -12.97 -18.76 -5.14
CA SER A 375 -14.31 -18.34 -4.71
C SER A 375 -14.68 -18.95 -3.37
N ARG A 376 -15.32 -18.17 -2.51
CA ARG A 376 -15.80 -18.59 -1.18
C ARG A 376 -17.23 -18.10 -0.94
N GLN A 377 -17.86 -18.69 0.09
CA GLN A 377 -19.16 -18.21 0.56
C GLN A 377 -19.01 -16.77 1.09
N MET A 378 -19.92 -15.90 0.67
CA MET A 378 -19.96 -14.52 1.12
C MET A 378 -20.55 -14.43 2.54
N GLY A 379 -19.91 -13.62 3.40
CA GLY A 379 -20.49 -13.25 4.68
C GLY A 379 -21.76 -12.43 4.50
N VAL A 380 -22.74 -12.64 5.38
CA VAL A 380 -24.08 -12.06 5.26
C VAL A 380 -24.30 -10.86 6.17
N LYS A 381 -23.60 -10.82 7.31
CA LYS A 381 -23.77 -9.77 8.31
C LYS A 381 -23.05 -8.50 7.87
N ARG A 382 -23.62 -7.34 8.21
CA ARG A 382 -23.02 -6.03 7.93
C ARG A 382 -21.75 -5.76 8.74
N GLY A 383 -21.70 -6.26 9.97
CA GLY A 383 -20.61 -6.02 10.91
C GLY A 383 -19.51 -7.09 10.83
N ARG A 384 -18.40 -6.82 11.51
CA ARG A 384 -17.29 -7.77 11.73
C ARG A 384 -17.68 -8.98 12.58
N GLY A 385 -16.85 -10.01 12.51
CA GLY A 385 -16.96 -11.28 13.23
C GLY A 385 -17.51 -12.42 12.37
N ARG A 386 -17.78 -13.56 13.00
CA ARG A 386 -18.19 -14.79 12.31
C ARG A 386 -19.42 -14.56 11.41
N GLY A 387 -19.23 -14.76 10.11
CA GLY A 387 -20.24 -14.57 9.07
C GLY A 387 -20.41 -13.13 8.58
N GLY A 388 -19.48 -12.23 8.92
CA GLY A 388 -19.41 -10.86 8.42
C GLY A 388 -18.92 -10.77 6.97
N PHE A 389 -19.52 -9.87 6.19
CA PHE A 389 -19.12 -9.65 4.80
C PHE A 389 -17.68 -9.15 4.70
N ILE A 390 -17.33 -8.16 5.53
CA ILE A 390 -15.99 -7.54 5.56
C ILE A 390 -14.92 -8.60 5.76
N ASP A 391 -15.05 -9.43 6.80
CA ASP A 391 -14.06 -10.47 7.09
C ASP A 391 -13.97 -11.50 5.96
N SER A 392 -15.10 -11.88 5.35
CA SER A 392 -15.06 -12.82 4.22
C SER A 392 -14.23 -12.30 3.04
N VAL A 393 -14.36 -11.00 2.70
CA VAL A 393 -13.59 -10.38 1.61
C VAL A 393 -12.11 -10.30 1.96
N LEU A 394 -11.79 -9.88 3.20
CA LEU A 394 -10.41 -9.74 3.65
C LEU A 394 -9.71 -11.10 3.74
N ASP A 395 -10.35 -12.10 4.32
CA ASP A 395 -9.80 -13.46 4.44
C ASP A 395 -9.58 -14.09 3.06
N LEU A 396 -10.50 -13.84 2.11
CA LEU A 396 -10.34 -14.29 0.73
C LEU A 396 -9.14 -13.62 0.05
N LEU A 397 -8.98 -12.30 0.23
CA LEU A 397 -7.85 -11.57 -0.34
C LEU A 397 -6.51 -12.06 0.24
N ASP A 398 -6.41 -12.16 1.56
CA ASP A 398 -5.20 -12.60 2.26
C ASP A 398 -4.84 -14.03 1.83
N THR A 399 -5.82 -14.94 1.79
CA THR A 399 -5.59 -16.33 1.37
C THR A 399 -5.23 -16.43 -0.11
N PHE A 400 -5.92 -15.70 -0.98
CA PHE A 400 -5.63 -15.73 -2.42
C PHE A 400 -4.23 -15.17 -2.69
N TYR A 401 -3.82 -14.11 -2.00
CA TYR A 401 -2.46 -13.59 -2.11
C TYR A 401 -1.42 -14.62 -1.64
N GLY A 402 -1.60 -15.17 -0.44
CA GLY A 402 -0.66 -16.11 0.18
C GLY A 402 -0.56 -17.46 -0.53
N ASP A 403 -1.66 -18.00 -1.05
CA ASP A 403 -1.64 -19.35 -1.65
C ASP A 403 -1.41 -19.32 -3.17
N VAL A 404 -1.66 -18.17 -3.82
CA VAL A 404 -1.67 -18.07 -5.28
C VAL A 404 -0.75 -16.94 -5.76
N VAL A 405 -1.10 -15.69 -5.46
CA VAL A 405 -0.52 -14.52 -6.16
C VAL A 405 0.99 -14.40 -5.93
N GLN A 406 1.46 -14.63 -4.70
CA GLN A 406 2.88 -14.49 -4.37
C GLN A 406 3.81 -15.49 -5.10
N TYR A 407 3.26 -16.57 -5.65
CA TYR A 407 4.02 -17.59 -6.39
C TYR A 407 4.02 -17.41 -7.90
N LEU A 408 3.17 -16.52 -8.42
CA LEU A 408 3.06 -16.28 -9.86
C LEU A 408 4.17 -15.35 -10.35
N LYS A 409 4.76 -15.72 -11.48
CA LYS A 409 5.79 -14.97 -12.19
C LYS A 409 5.37 -14.72 -13.63
N ALA A 410 5.56 -13.50 -14.09
CA ALA A 410 5.32 -13.16 -15.49
C ALA A 410 6.29 -13.96 -16.37
N TRP A 411 5.81 -14.42 -17.52
CA TRP A 411 6.69 -15.07 -18.47
C TRP A 411 7.69 -14.06 -19.05
N SER A 412 8.96 -14.48 -19.17
CA SER A 412 10.02 -13.74 -19.84
C SER A 412 10.67 -14.64 -20.90
N ALA A 413 11.03 -14.06 -22.03
CA ALA A 413 11.74 -14.76 -23.09
C ALA A 413 13.13 -15.19 -22.59
N ALA A 414 13.58 -16.36 -23.03
CA ALA A 414 14.95 -16.79 -22.75
C ALA A 414 15.94 -15.82 -23.41
N PRO A 415 17.02 -15.40 -22.73
CA PRO A 415 18.06 -14.59 -23.35
C PRO A 415 18.58 -15.27 -24.63
N PRO A 416 18.84 -14.51 -25.71
CA PRO A 416 19.42 -15.07 -26.93
C PRO A 416 20.73 -15.78 -26.60
N ARG A 417 20.88 -17.03 -27.03
CA ARG A 417 22.15 -17.74 -26.89
C ARG A 417 23.15 -17.17 -27.88
N MET A 418 24.38 -16.89 -27.44
CA MET A 418 25.46 -16.62 -28.38
C MET A 418 25.61 -17.84 -29.28
N ARG A 419 25.80 -17.62 -30.59
CA ARG A 419 26.14 -18.72 -31.49
C ARG A 419 27.46 -19.29 -31.00
N GLU A 420 27.46 -20.58 -30.66
CA GLU A 420 28.72 -21.31 -30.55
C GLU A 420 29.39 -21.19 -31.91
N THR A 421 30.53 -20.49 -31.94
CA THR A 421 31.39 -20.56 -33.11
C THR A 421 31.85 -22.00 -33.14
N GLU A 422 31.41 -22.77 -34.14
CA GLU A 422 32.02 -24.07 -34.40
C GLU A 422 33.52 -23.81 -34.50
N VAL A 423 34.28 -24.31 -33.52
CA VAL A 423 35.72 -24.36 -33.60
C VAL A 423 35.99 -25.35 -34.72
N VAL A 424 36.11 -24.84 -35.94
CA VAL A 424 36.68 -25.60 -37.05
C VAL A 424 38.02 -26.10 -36.52
N PRO A 425 38.27 -27.42 -36.45
CA PRO A 425 39.53 -27.93 -35.95
C PRO A 425 40.62 -27.31 -36.83
N THR A 426 41.40 -26.42 -36.21
CA THR A 426 42.55 -25.84 -36.86
C THR A 426 43.52 -27.00 -37.05
N GLN A 427 43.63 -27.51 -38.28
CA GLN A 427 44.78 -28.33 -38.63
C GLN A 427 45.99 -27.43 -38.39
N GLU A 428 46.78 -27.77 -37.37
CA GLU A 428 48.07 -27.13 -37.13
C GLU A 428 48.90 -27.26 -38.42
N PRO A 429 49.30 -26.15 -39.07
CA PRO A 429 50.32 -26.24 -40.09
C PRO A 429 51.63 -26.65 -39.39
N PRO A 430 52.45 -27.53 -40.01
CA PRO A 430 53.68 -28.01 -39.39
C PRO A 430 54.59 -26.83 -39.04
N SER A 431 55.17 -26.89 -37.84
CA SER A 431 56.05 -25.87 -37.29
C SER A 431 57.20 -25.56 -38.25
N VAL A 432 57.16 -24.39 -38.89
CA VAL A 432 58.34 -23.82 -39.52
C VAL A 432 59.20 -23.17 -38.43
N ALA A 433 60.40 -23.71 -38.25
CA ALA A 433 61.39 -23.22 -37.32
C ALA A 433 61.74 -21.76 -37.63
N SER A 434 61.66 -20.91 -36.60
CA SER A 434 62.05 -19.51 -36.68
C SER A 434 63.58 -19.39 -36.80
N THR A 435 64.07 -19.01 -37.97
CA THR A 435 65.43 -18.49 -38.16
C THR A 435 65.38 -16.97 -38.16
N ALA A 436 65.19 -16.36 -36.99
CA ALA A 436 65.38 -14.93 -36.81
C ALA A 436 66.86 -14.64 -36.54
N ILE A 437 67.55 -14.09 -37.54
CA ILE A 437 68.85 -13.46 -37.40
C ILE A 437 68.65 -12.19 -36.56
N SER A 438 69.35 -12.16 -35.42
CA SER A 438 69.50 -11.02 -34.52
C SER A 438 70.38 -9.95 -35.17
N SER A 439 69.93 -8.69 -35.16
CA SER A 439 70.73 -7.53 -35.54
C SER A 439 70.17 -6.28 -34.85
N GLN A 440 70.80 -5.84 -33.76
CA GLN A 440 71.69 -4.68 -33.74
C GLN A 440 72.06 -4.27 -32.30
N ASP A 441 73.36 -4.02 -32.17
CA ASP A 441 74.09 -3.58 -30.98
C ASP A 441 73.85 -2.11 -30.59
N GLY A 442 74.15 -1.81 -29.33
CA GLY A 442 74.44 -0.45 -28.88
C GLY A 442 74.54 -0.30 -27.36
N ALA A 443 75.70 -0.64 -26.78
CA ALA A 443 76.09 -0.15 -25.45
C ALA A 443 77.62 0.03 -25.39
N GLU A 444 78.06 1.30 -25.33
CA GLU A 444 79.41 1.67 -24.89
C GLU A 444 79.42 1.91 -23.37
N GLN A 445 80.51 1.49 -22.73
CA GLN A 445 80.73 1.51 -21.28
C GLN A 445 81.58 2.69 -20.80
N ALA A 446 81.35 3.01 -19.52
CA ALA A 446 82.29 3.43 -18.46
C ALA A 446 82.77 4.90 -18.38
N ALA A 447 82.48 5.54 -17.24
CA ALA A 447 83.49 6.09 -16.31
C ALA A 447 82.88 6.58 -14.96
N ASP A 448 83.53 6.18 -13.88
CA ASP A 448 83.80 6.84 -12.58
C ASP A 448 82.73 7.53 -11.69
N GLY A 449 82.73 7.12 -10.41
CA GLY A 449 82.89 8.06 -9.27
C GLY A 449 81.75 8.13 -8.23
N PRO A 450 82.04 8.25 -6.90
CA PRO A 450 81.17 7.75 -5.83
C PRO A 450 80.42 8.84 -5.04
N GLY A 451 79.42 8.46 -4.23
CA GLY A 451 78.84 9.37 -3.22
C GLY A 451 77.62 8.85 -2.43
N ASP A 452 77.91 8.36 -1.23
CA ASP A 452 77.12 8.33 0.02
C ASP A 452 75.75 7.61 0.18
N ALA A 453 75.75 6.75 1.20
CA ALA A 453 74.62 6.24 1.98
C ALA A 453 74.63 6.96 3.37
N PRO A 454 73.82 6.59 4.40
CA PRO A 454 72.43 6.08 4.47
C PRO A 454 71.58 6.78 5.58
N SER A 455 70.28 6.48 5.68
CA SER A 455 69.59 6.35 6.99
C SER A 455 68.50 5.27 6.91
N GLN A 456 68.79 4.07 7.40
CA GLN A 456 68.41 3.49 8.70
C GLN A 456 66.89 3.30 8.95
N TRP A 457 66.48 2.03 8.79
CA TRP A 457 65.58 1.21 9.62
C TRP A 457 65.47 1.67 11.10
N ASP A 458 64.38 1.47 11.85
CA ASP A 458 63.80 0.16 12.24
C ASP A 458 62.50 0.36 13.07
N GLY A 459 61.63 -0.65 13.16
CA GLY A 459 60.55 -0.64 14.16
C GLY A 459 59.42 -1.69 14.03
N ARG A 460 59.72 -2.94 14.41
CA ARG A 460 58.87 -4.16 14.51
C ARG A 460 57.57 -3.95 15.33
N SER A 461 56.40 -4.48 14.93
CA SER A 461 55.86 -5.86 15.07
C SER A 461 55.74 -6.36 16.52
N SER A 462 54.51 -6.67 16.98
CA SER A 462 54.08 -8.00 17.50
C SER A 462 52.72 -7.97 18.23
N GLU A 463 51.96 -9.05 18.04
CA GLU A 463 50.58 -9.40 18.48
C GLU A 463 50.37 -9.51 20.01
N PRO A 464 49.10 -9.55 20.50
CA PRO A 464 48.76 -9.99 21.84
C PRO A 464 48.17 -11.43 21.91
N PRO A 465 48.26 -12.13 23.07
CA PRO A 465 47.83 -13.52 23.25
C PRO A 465 46.41 -13.66 23.87
N PRO A 466 45.85 -14.89 23.92
CA PRO A 466 44.57 -15.19 24.59
C PRO A 466 44.76 -15.94 25.92
N PHE A 467 43.80 -15.85 26.86
CA PHE A 467 43.69 -16.79 28.00
C PHE A 467 42.24 -16.94 28.53
N SER A 468 41.85 -18.20 28.73
CA SER A 468 40.80 -18.77 29.60
C SER A 468 41.06 -18.48 31.09
N GLY A 469 40.18 -18.53 32.10
CA GLY A 469 38.82 -19.03 32.36
C GLY A 469 38.78 -19.45 33.85
N ASP A 470 37.69 -19.26 34.61
CA ASP A 470 37.41 -20.02 35.85
C ASP A 470 35.95 -19.88 36.39
N GLN A 471 35.51 -20.87 37.16
CA GLN A 471 34.15 -21.20 37.63
C GLN A 471 33.81 -20.76 39.08
N GLY A 472 32.49 -20.65 39.36
CA GLY A 472 31.74 -21.01 40.60
C GLY A 472 31.84 -20.04 41.80
N ASP A 473 30.85 -19.78 42.67
CA ASP A 473 29.47 -20.22 43.02
C ASP A 473 29.08 -19.37 44.30
N PRO A 474 28.04 -19.57 45.14
CA PRO A 474 26.62 -19.97 44.97
C PRO A 474 25.56 -19.03 45.67
N LEU A 475 24.27 -19.29 45.32
CA LEU A 475 23.01 -19.34 46.12
C LEU A 475 22.57 -18.21 47.10
N VAL A 476 21.27 -17.86 47.08
CA VAL A 476 20.26 -18.15 48.14
C VAL A 476 18.83 -17.69 47.74
N ARG A 477 17.91 -18.68 47.77
CA ARG A 477 16.45 -18.74 48.02
C ARG A 477 15.44 -17.90 47.24
#